data_AF-A0A6S7KNS2-F1
#
_entry.id   AF-A0A6S7KNS2-F1
#
_cell.length_a   1.000
_cell.length_b   1.000
_cell.length_c   1.000
_cell.angle_alpha   90.00
_cell.angle_beta   90.00
_cell.angle_gamma   90.00
#
_symmetry.space_group_name_H-M   'P 1'
#
loop_
_entity.id
_entity.type
_entity.pdbx_description
1 polymer ?
#
loop_
_entity_poly.entity_id
_entity_poly.type
_entity_poly.pdbx_seq_one_letter_code
_entity_poly.pdbx_strand_id
1 'polypeptide(L)'
;MHINDWNSGSENQHVSLKAVFVLLAVGLQKPNPKSKAKDHQDALSKRLALWKDGEISKLIREGRIIQSRTGKFKGSNHPDKAKVFAKLVLEGQINSALRFLSETSNGGVLTLTDDVMTQLKQKHPEPQPAKLGSINEECWH
;
A
#
# COMPACT_ATOMS: atom_id res chain seq x y z
N MET A 1 -11.14 -7.03 23.61
CA MET A 1 -12.09 -6.96 22.48
C MET A 1 -11.84 -8.20 21.61
N HIS A 2 -12.79 -9.14 21.55
CA HIS A 2 -12.55 -10.48 21.00
C HIS A 2 -12.87 -10.52 19.51
N ILE A 3 -12.02 -11.14 18.69
CA ILE A 3 -12.14 -11.09 17.21
C ILE A 3 -13.45 -11.72 16.69
N ASN A 4 -14.05 -12.63 17.47
CA ASN A 4 -15.31 -13.29 17.11
C ASN A 4 -16.52 -12.35 17.21
N ASP A 5 -16.44 -11.25 17.98
CA ASP A 5 -17.54 -10.26 18.08
C ASP A 5 -17.77 -9.50 16.75
N TRP A 6 -16.85 -9.65 15.81
CA TRP A 6 -16.80 -8.91 14.55
C TRP A 6 -17.34 -9.71 13.35
N ASN A 7 -17.54 -11.02 13.53
CA ASN A 7 -18.00 -11.94 12.49
C ASN A 7 -19.48 -12.35 12.65
N SER A 8 -20.17 -11.88 13.69
CA SER A 8 -21.54 -12.29 14.04
C SER A 8 -22.65 -11.41 13.46
N GLY A 9 -22.51 -10.90 12.23
CA GLY A 9 -23.49 -10.00 11.63
C GLY A 9 -23.67 -8.67 12.38
N SER A 10 -22.71 -8.33 13.26
CA SER A 10 -22.73 -7.10 14.03
C SER A 10 -22.42 -5.91 13.13
N GLU A 11 -22.83 -4.72 13.58
CA GLU A 11 -22.59 -3.43 12.89
C GLU A 11 -21.12 -3.24 12.48
N ASN A 12 -20.18 -3.91 13.17
CA ASN A 12 -18.74 -3.84 12.95
C ASN A 12 -18.17 -4.80 11.88
N GLN A 13 -19.01 -5.53 11.15
CA GLN A 13 -18.55 -6.43 10.07
C GLN A 13 -17.73 -5.68 8.99
N HIS A 14 -18.11 -4.44 8.67
CA HIS A 14 -17.36 -3.60 7.73
C HIS A 14 -15.95 -3.22 8.25
N VAL A 15 -15.72 -3.29 9.55
CA VAL A 15 -14.42 -3.03 10.19
C VAL A 15 -13.60 -4.33 10.27
N SER A 16 -14.26 -5.49 10.40
CA SER A 16 -13.57 -6.80 10.47
C SER A 16 -12.76 -7.07 9.20
N LEU A 17 -13.37 -6.84 8.03
CA LEU A 17 -12.71 -7.01 6.75
C LEU A 17 -11.52 -6.04 6.58
N LYS A 18 -11.70 -4.77 6.99
CA LYS A 18 -10.62 -3.77 6.98
C LYS A 18 -9.47 -4.18 7.91
N ALA A 19 -9.78 -4.73 9.08
CA ALA A 19 -8.78 -5.20 10.03
C ALA A 19 -7.95 -6.36 9.44
N VAL A 20 -8.55 -7.27 8.67
CA VAL A 20 -7.82 -8.34 7.97
C VAL A 20 -6.81 -7.76 6.99
N PHE A 21 -7.20 -6.77 6.18
CA PHE A 21 -6.26 -6.12 5.25
C PHE A 21 -5.13 -5.38 5.98
N VAL A 22 -5.45 -4.72 7.10
CA VAL A 22 -4.43 -4.07 7.94
C VAL A 22 -3.47 -5.11 8.52
N LEU A 23 -3.95 -6.25 9.02
CA LEU A 23 -3.12 -7.34 9.53
C LEU A 23 -2.17 -7.87 8.44
N LEU A 24 -2.65 -8.10 7.23
CA LEU A 24 -1.81 -8.53 6.12
C LEU A 24 -0.74 -7.49 5.81
N ALA A 25 -1.13 -6.20 5.74
CA ALA A 25 -0.21 -5.12 5.43
C ALA A 25 0.89 -4.93 6.48
N VAL A 26 0.56 -4.98 7.77
CA VAL A 26 1.54 -4.80 8.86
C VAL A 26 2.32 -6.08 9.17
N GLY A 27 1.65 -7.24 9.10
CA GLY A 27 2.24 -8.54 9.43
C GLY A 27 3.28 -8.98 8.40
N LEU A 28 3.00 -8.79 7.11
CA LEU A 28 3.84 -9.30 6.02
C LEU A 28 4.87 -8.29 5.50
N GLN A 29 4.97 -7.11 6.11
CA GLN A 29 5.91 -6.10 5.66
C GLN A 29 7.37 -6.54 5.84
N LYS A 30 8.19 -6.40 4.80
CA LYS A 30 9.61 -6.77 4.86
C LYS A 30 10.35 -5.97 5.95
N PRO A 31 10.95 -6.61 6.98
CA PRO A 31 11.56 -5.89 8.11
C PRO A 31 12.75 -5.02 7.70
N ASN A 32 13.59 -5.51 6.77
CA ASN A 32 14.68 -4.75 6.19
C ASN A 32 15.03 -5.27 4.78
N PRO A 33 15.71 -4.50 3.90
CA PRO A 33 16.00 -4.95 2.54
C PRO A 33 16.88 -6.20 2.44
N LYS A 34 17.73 -6.46 3.44
CA LYS A 34 18.73 -7.54 3.49
C LYS A 34 18.34 -8.71 4.41
N SER A 35 17.10 -8.74 4.89
CA SER A 35 16.62 -9.73 5.87
C SER A 35 16.49 -11.10 5.24
N LYS A 36 16.78 -12.15 6.01
CA LYS A 36 16.66 -13.55 5.61
C LYS A 36 15.35 -14.17 6.10
N ALA A 37 15.06 -15.39 5.68
CA ALA A 37 13.87 -16.16 6.08
C ALA A 37 13.64 -16.20 7.60
N LYS A 38 14.70 -16.41 8.38
CA LYS A 38 14.61 -16.42 9.86
C LYS A 38 14.17 -15.06 10.41
N ASP A 39 14.74 -13.97 9.91
CA ASP A 39 14.35 -12.61 10.32
C ASP A 39 12.87 -12.33 9.99
N HIS A 40 12.36 -12.89 8.88
CA HIS A 40 10.94 -12.79 8.52
C HIS A 40 10.03 -13.53 9.49
N GLN A 41 10.40 -14.76 9.86
CA GLN A 41 9.64 -15.56 10.82
C GLN A 41 9.62 -14.91 12.21
N ASP A 42 10.77 -14.43 12.68
CA ASP A 42 10.88 -13.76 13.98
C ASP A 42 10.07 -12.45 14.00
N ALA A 43 10.12 -11.67 12.93
CA ALA A 43 9.34 -10.44 12.82
C ALA A 43 7.84 -10.72 12.76
N LEU A 44 7.39 -11.69 11.95
CA LEU A 44 5.99 -12.08 11.86
C LEU A 44 5.47 -12.57 13.22
N SER A 45 6.23 -13.41 13.92
CA SER A 45 5.85 -13.93 15.24
C SER A 45 5.65 -12.81 16.27
N LYS A 46 6.56 -11.83 16.31
CA LYS A 46 6.43 -10.65 17.17
C LYS A 46 5.22 -9.80 16.82
N ARG A 47 4.96 -9.59 15.53
CA ARG A 47 3.80 -8.80 15.07
C ARG A 47 2.47 -9.48 15.36
N LEU A 48 2.40 -10.80 15.24
CA LEU A 48 1.21 -11.56 15.61
C LEU A 48 0.93 -11.50 17.11
N ALA A 49 1.97 -11.51 17.95
CA ALA A 49 1.80 -11.28 19.39
C ALA A 49 1.22 -9.89 19.68
N LEU A 50 1.80 -8.83 19.10
CA LEU A 50 1.27 -7.47 19.23
C LEU A 50 -0.17 -7.33 18.71
N TRP A 51 -0.49 -8.00 17.60
CA TRP A 51 -1.85 -8.01 17.06
C TRP A 51 -2.83 -8.67 18.04
N LYS A 52 -2.46 -9.83 18.59
CA LYS A 52 -3.26 -10.56 19.58
C LYS A 52 -3.48 -9.73 20.84
N ASP A 53 -2.48 -8.98 21.26
CA ASP A 53 -2.55 -8.10 22.43
C ASP A 53 -3.26 -6.76 22.16
N GLY A 54 -3.68 -6.50 20.91
CA GLY A 54 -4.36 -5.26 20.52
C GLY A 54 -3.44 -4.04 20.40
N GLU A 55 -2.14 -4.25 20.33
CA GLU A 55 -1.09 -3.22 20.30
C GLU A 55 -0.89 -2.63 18.91
N ILE A 56 -1.99 -2.19 18.28
CA ILE A 56 -2.02 -1.72 16.89
C ILE A 56 -1.10 -0.49 16.69
N SER A 57 -1.03 0.41 17.65
CA SER A 57 -0.15 1.59 17.59
C SER A 57 1.33 1.22 17.43
N LYS A 58 1.78 0.13 18.05
CA LYS A 58 3.17 -0.36 17.93
C LYS A 58 3.42 -0.92 16.52
N LEU A 59 2.46 -1.66 15.97
CA LEU A 59 2.52 -2.19 14.60
C LEU A 59 2.58 -1.07 13.55
N ILE A 60 1.71 -0.06 13.68
CA ILE A 60 1.70 1.09 12.76
C ILE A 60 2.99 1.89 12.87
N ARG A 61 3.53 2.09 14.08
CA ARG A 61 4.81 2.77 14.28
C ARG A 61 5.95 2.00 13.62
N GLU A 62 6.02 0.68 13.78
CA GLU A 62 7.01 -0.16 13.10
C GLU A 62 6.90 0.00 11.58
N GLY A 63 5.68 -0.10 11.04
CA GLY A 63 5.44 0.00 9.61
C GLY A 63 5.89 1.35 9.02
N ARG A 64 5.64 2.45 9.73
CA ARG A 64 6.14 3.79 9.36
C ARG A 64 7.67 3.87 9.39
N ILE A 65 8.31 3.27 10.39
CA ILE A 65 9.79 3.22 10.46
C ILE A 65 10.35 2.45 9.26
N ILE A 66 9.76 1.30 8.89
CA ILE A 66 10.18 0.54 7.72
C ILE A 66 9.94 1.36 6.44
N GLN A 67 8.75 1.94 6.26
CA GLN A 67 8.41 2.75 5.10
C GLN A 67 9.33 3.96 4.93
N SER A 68 9.68 4.66 6.02
CA SER A 68 10.63 5.78 5.99
C SER A 68 12.03 5.39 5.53
N ARG A 69 12.42 4.12 5.72
CA ARG A 69 13.70 3.57 5.24
C ARG A 69 13.60 3.12 3.78
N THR A 70 12.47 2.52 3.40
CA THR A 70 12.21 2.00 2.05
C THR A 70 11.94 3.11 1.03
N GLY A 71 11.33 4.23 1.44
CA GLY A 71 10.97 5.37 0.59
C GLY A 71 12.14 6.27 0.15
N LYS A 72 13.38 5.92 0.50
CA LYS A 72 14.59 6.61 -0.01
C LYS A 72 15.17 5.95 -1.26
N PHE A 73 14.37 5.23 -2.04
CA PHE A 73 14.53 5.35 -3.49
C PHE A 73 14.12 6.78 -3.85
N LYS A 74 14.99 7.75 -3.57
CA LYS A 74 15.05 8.96 -4.38
C LYS A 74 15.17 8.40 -5.79
N GLY A 75 14.06 8.47 -6.55
CA GLY A 75 14.12 8.47 -8.01
C GLY A 75 15.31 9.36 -8.31
N SER A 76 16.33 8.73 -8.87
CA SER A 76 17.69 9.22 -8.82
C SER A 76 17.69 10.73 -9.03
N ASN A 77 18.08 11.48 -8.00
CA ASN A 77 18.82 12.71 -8.25
C ASN A 77 20.14 12.23 -8.85
N HIS A 78 20.07 11.65 -10.06
CA HIS A 78 21.23 11.23 -10.80
C HIS A 78 21.86 12.55 -11.19
N PRO A 79 23.08 12.85 -10.72
CA PRO A 79 23.84 13.97 -11.26
C PRO A 79 24.05 13.86 -12.79
N ASP A 80 23.63 12.76 -13.43
CA ASP A 80 23.84 12.45 -14.84
C ASP A 80 22.56 12.42 -15.70
N LYS A 81 21.39 12.94 -15.28
CA LYS A 81 20.23 13.01 -16.21
C LYS A 81 20.59 13.73 -17.51
N ALA A 82 21.36 14.82 -17.39
CA ALA A 82 21.91 15.54 -18.54
C ALA A 82 22.88 14.70 -19.38
N LYS A 83 23.74 13.89 -18.74
CA LYS A 83 24.71 13.03 -19.42
C LYS A 83 24.05 11.86 -20.16
N VAL A 84 23.05 11.23 -19.55
CA VAL A 84 22.26 10.16 -20.18
C VAL A 84 21.44 10.72 -21.34
N PHE A 85 20.81 11.87 -21.16
CA PHE A 85 20.11 12.57 -22.24
C PHE A 85 21.06 12.94 -23.39
N ALA A 86 22.22 13.56 -23.09
CA ALA A 86 23.21 13.91 -24.08
C ALA A 86 23.72 12.69 -24.85
N LYS A 87 23.97 11.57 -24.16
CA LYS A 87 24.34 10.30 -24.79
C LYS A 87 23.27 9.83 -25.79
N LEU A 88 22.00 9.78 -25.37
CA LEU A 88 20.90 9.32 -26.24
C LEU A 88 20.72 10.23 -27.46
N VAL A 89 20.90 11.54 -27.30
CA VAL A 89 20.86 12.50 -28.42
C VAL A 89 22.04 12.28 -29.39
N LEU A 90 23.26 12.11 -28.86
CA LEU A 90 24.45 11.86 -29.67
C LEU A 90 24.40 10.52 -30.42
N GLU A 91 23.73 9.51 -29.84
CA GLU A 91 23.48 8.21 -30.47
C GLU A 91 22.28 8.23 -31.45
N GLY A 92 21.62 9.39 -31.64
CA GLY A 92 20.48 9.56 -32.55
C GLY A 92 19.15 9.02 -32.01
N GLN A 93 19.09 8.61 -30.75
CA GLN A 93 17.92 8.01 -30.11
C GLN A 93 16.97 9.08 -29.51
N ILE A 94 16.45 9.98 -30.37
CA ILE A 94 15.69 11.16 -29.94
C ILE A 94 14.41 10.80 -29.17
N ASN A 95 13.64 9.81 -29.62
CA ASN A 95 12.41 9.38 -28.95
C ASN A 95 12.68 8.80 -27.55
N SER A 96 13.78 8.06 -27.41
CA SER A 96 14.23 7.53 -26.12
C SER A 96 14.69 8.65 -25.19
N ALA A 97 15.39 9.66 -25.72
CA ALA A 97 15.80 10.84 -24.96
C ALA A 97 14.61 11.65 -24.45
N LEU A 98 13.59 11.86 -25.29
CA LEU A 98 12.33 12.52 -24.90
C LEU A 98 11.56 11.71 -23.86
N ARG A 99 11.48 10.38 -24.04
CA ARG A 99 10.82 9.49 -23.07
C ARG A 99 11.54 9.51 -21.72
N PHE A 100 12.87 9.54 -21.71
CA PHE A 100 13.69 9.65 -20.51
C PHE A 100 13.46 10.96 -19.73
N LEU A 101 13.19 12.06 -20.43
CA LEU A 101 12.75 13.31 -19.79
C LEU A 101 11.31 13.22 -19.28
N SER A 102 10.42 12.51 -20.00
CA SER A 102 9.01 12.37 -19.61
C SER A 102 8.78 11.51 -18.37
N GLU A 103 9.69 10.58 -18.04
CA GLU A 103 9.66 9.76 -16.82
C GLU A 103 9.93 10.57 -15.52
N THR A 104 9.80 11.90 -15.55
CA THR A 104 10.04 12.79 -14.40
C THR A 104 8.89 12.82 -13.38
N SER A 105 7.69 12.30 -13.70
CA SER A 105 6.68 12.03 -12.66
C SER A 105 6.77 10.56 -12.25
N ASN A 106 7.65 10.29 -11.29
CA ASN A 106 7.78 9.01 -10.60
C ASN A 106 6.40 8.36 -10.40
N GLY A 107 6.21 7.17 -10.96
CA GLY A 107 5.11 6.28 -10.60
C GLY A 107 5.21 5.95 -9.11
N GLY A 108 4.50 6.73 -8.30
CA GLY A 108 4.48 6.66 -6.85
C GLY A 108 3.08 6.92 -6.33
N VAL A 109 2.79 6.37 -5.17
CA VAL A 109 1.53 6.67 -4.48
C VAL A 109 1.57 8.14 -4.05
N LEU A 110 0.64 8.94 -4.57
CA LEU A 110 0.51 10.33 -4.21
C LEU A 110 0.19 10.43 -2.71
N THR A 111 0.86 11.33 -2.00
CA THR A 111 0.59 11.56 -0.57
C THR A 111 -0.86 11.98 -0.38
N LEU A 112 -1.56 11.38 0.59
CA LEU A 112 -2.96 11.68 0.89
C LEU A 112 -3.05 13.04 1.59
N THR A 113 -3.04 14.13 0.82
CA THR A 113 -3.35 15.49 1.27
C THR A 113 -4.83 15.81 1.04
N ASP A 114 -5.33 16.89 1.62
CA ASP A 114 -6.73 17.30 1.48
C ASP A 114 -7.12 17.59 0.02
N ASP A 115 -6.20 18.16 -0.75
CA ASP A 115 -6.36 18.39 -2.19
C ASP A 115 -6.51 17.05 -2.95
N VAL A 116 -5.62 16.08 -2.66
CA VAL A 116 -5.67 14.75 -3.27
C VAL A 116 -6.97 14.03 -2.91
N MET A 117 -7.41 14.15 -1.65
CA MET A 117 -8.68 13.57 -1.21
C MET A 117 -9.88 14.22 -1.93
N THR A 118 -9.82 15.52 -2.20
CA THR A 118 -10.85 16.25 -2.94
C THR A 118 -10.89 15.79 -4.40
N GLN A 119 -9.74 15.67 -5.06
CA GLN A 119 -9.66 15.16 -6.43
C GLN A 119 -10.13 13.71 -6.55
N LEU A 120 -9.79 12.86 -5.57
CA LEU A 120 -10.25 11.47 -5.54
C LEU A 120 -11.78 11.39 -5.44
N LYS A 121 -12.40 12.24 -4.62
CA LYS A 121 -13.88 12.32 -4.53
C LYS A 121 -14.51 12.76 -5.84
N GLN A 122 -13.94 13.76 -6.51
CA GLN A 122 -14.45 14.23 -7.81
C GLN A 122 -14.37 13.17 -8.91
N LYS A 123 -13.33 12.33 -8.88
CA LYS A 123 -13.11 11.27 -9.89
C LYS A 123 -13.88 9.99 -9.59
N HIS A 124 -14.38 9.82 -8.37
CA HIS A 124 -15.13 8.61 -8.02
C HIS A 124 -16.53 8.70 -8.62
N PRO A 125 -16.97 7.71 -9.42
CA PRO A 125 -18.34 7.69 -9.91
C PRO A 125 -19.32 7.57 -8.73
N GLU A 126 -20.54 8.07 -8.93
CA GLU A 126 -21.63 7.93 -7.97
C GLU A 126 -21.81 6.45 -7.58
N PRO A 127 -21.97 6.14 -6.28
CA PRO A 127 -22.19 4.77 -5.84
C PRO A 127 -23.41 4.19 -6.56
N GLN A 128 -23.25 3.05 -7.23
CA GLN A 128 -24.42 2.35 -7.75
C GLN A 128 -25.29 1.90 -6.56
N PRO A 129 -26.61 2.12 -6.60
CA PRO A 129 -27.50 1.63 -5.57
C PRO A 129 -27.36 0.10 -5.52
N ALA A 130 -27.11 -0.42 -4.32
CA ALA A 130 -27.10 -1.86 -4.11
C ALA A 130 -28.47 -2.42 -4.53
N LYS A 131 -28.48 -3.32 -5.52
CA LYS A 131 -29.70 -4.05 -5.86
C LYS A 131 -30.06 -4.92 -4.65
N LEU A 132 -31.06 -4.49 -3.87
CA LEU A 132 -31.73 -5.34 -2.90
C LEU A 132 -32.28 -6.55 -3.68
N GLY A 133 -31.79 -7.75 -3.36
CA GLY A 133 -32.24 -9.01 -3.97
C GLY A 133 -31.17 -9.86 -4.65
N SER A 134 -29.87 -9.51 -4.56
CA SER A 134 -28.81 -10.35 -5.17
C SER A 134 -28.21 -11.41 -4.23
N ILE A 135 -28.76 -11.59 -3.03
CA ILE A 135 -28.45 -12.71 -2.13
C ILE A 135 -29.76 -13.47 -1.92
N ASN A 136 -30.19 -14.22 -2.94
CA ASN A 136 -31.25 -15.21 -2.76
C ASN A 136 -30.63 -16.39 -2.01
N GLU A 137 -31.03 -16.58 -0.76
CA GLU A 137 -30.85 -17.80 0.01
C GLU A 137 -31.67 -18.95 -0.59
N GLU A 138 -31.26 -19.53 -1.72
CA GLU A 138 -31.82 -20.80 -2.17
C GLU A 138 -30.75 -21.59 -2.94
N CYS A 139 -29.94 -22.36 -2.21
CA CYS A 139 -29.28 -23.56 -2.74
C CYS A 139 -28.60 -24.36 -1.61
N TRP A 140 -29.39 -24.93 -0.69
CA TRP A 140 -29.07 -26.18 0.01
C TRP A 140 -30.38 -26.81 0.53
N HIS A 141 -30.99 -27.64 -0.31
CA HIS A 141 -31.82 -28.77 0.13
C HIS A 141 -31.11 -30.05 -0.28
#